data_AF-A0A3B1JDP0-F1
#
_entry.id   AF-A0A3B1JDP0-F1
#
_cell.length_a   1.000
_cell.length_b   1.000
_cell.length_c   1.000
_cell.angle_alpha   90.00
_cell.angle_beta   90.00
_cell.angle_gamma   90.00
#
_symmetry.space_group_name_H-M   'P 1'
#
loop_
_entity.id
_entity.type
_entity.pdbx_description
1 polymer ?
#
loop_
_entity_poly.entity_id
_entity_poly.type
_entity_poly.pdbx_seq_one_letter_code
_entity_poly.pdbx_strand_id
1 'polypeptide(L)'
;CNRPENQYKIKAQFHFTPCYRTFAILMTYKVLEGLSQFIEWRISRLPLLLSFKGKGYTMEKKEEKRGVEEGGFALETVKSNIRILFENAVRKRLMAHRRIGCLLSGGLDSSLVAATLVKLSKEQKLQYPIQTFAIGAEDSPDIAAARKVAAHIGSEHHEVNFTPEEAIKAVEEVIIHLESYDITTVRASVGEYIKVMVSISVEKTDSVVIFSEKIKLCFSGLRLQSPKAGAEDSVRLLKELYMFDVLRADRTTAAHGLELRVPFLDHRFTAYYLSLPEEMRAPKDGVEKHLLREAFSGLDLIPDEILWRRKEAFSDGMTSTKKSWYSYLQENIESKINDSQLQKAKKQFPYNPPTTKEGLFIRQLFEKHYPGCCEWTTHYWMPRWIKATDPSARTLSIYKPEKDQ
;
A
#
# COMPACT_ATOMS: atom_id res chain seq x y z
N CYS A 1 -14.10 -24.17 -59.70
CA CYS A 1 -14.71 -22.82 -59.63
C CYS A 1 -14.50 -22.27 -58.23
N ASN A 2 -13.38 -21.59 -57.96
CA ASN A 2 -13.16 -20.14 -58.09
C ASN A 2 -13.93 -19.26 -57.07
N ARG A 3 -13.19 -18.93 -55.99
CA ARG A 3 -13.11 -17.64 -55.24
C ARG A 3 -14.23 -17.22 -54.27
N PRO A 4 -13.93 -16.37 -53.26
CA PRO A 4 -12.64 -16.12 -52.59
C PRO A 4 -12.71 -16.03 -51.03
N GLU A 5 -11.52 -16.14 -50.43
CA GLU A 5 -11.22 -15.73 -49.05
C GLU A 5 -11.54 -14.25 -48.82
N ASN A 6 -12.24 -13.93 -47.73
CA ASN A 6 -12.24 -12.59 -47.15
C ASN A 6 -11.69 -12.68 -45.72
N GLN A 7 -10.42 -12.28 -45.59
CA GLN A 7 -9.78 -11.96 -44.31
C GLN A 7 -10.48 -10.75 -43.68
N TYR A 8 -11.32 -10.97 -42.68
CA TYR A 8 -11.69 -9.90 -41.75
C TYR A 8 -10.63 -9.83 -40.65
N LYS A 9 -9.55 -9.06 -40.90
CA LYS A 9 -8.69 -8.55 -39.83
C LYS A 9 -9.50 -7.53 -39.02
N ILE A 10 -10.12 -7.97 -37.93
CA ILE A 10 -10.66 -7.07 -36.91
C ILE A 10 -9.45 -6.44 -36.19
N LYS A 11 -9.02 -5.26 -36.65
CA LYS A 11 -8.22 -4.35 -35.83
C LYS A 11 -9.16 -3.81 -34.75
N ALA A 12 -9.23 -4.48 -33.61
CA ALA A 12 -9.82 -3.91 -32.41
C ALA A 12 -8.86 -2.84 -31.87
N GLN A 13 -9.01 -1.59 -32.34
CA GLN A 13 -8.54 -0.43 -31.60
C GLN A 13 -9.49 -0.22 -30.43
N PHE A 14 -9.17 -0.81 -29.27
CA PHE A 14 -9.83 -0.46 -28.03
C PHE A 14 -9.43 0.97 -27.65
N HIS A 15 -10.29 1.94 -27.95
CA HIS A 15 -10.25 3.23 -27.27
C HIS A 15 -10.83 3.02 -25.86
N PHE A 16 -9.95 2.69 -24.90
CA PHE A 16 -10.31 2.74 -23.48
C PHE A 16 -10.48 4.21 -23.09
N THR A 17 -11.72 4.63 -22.87
CA THR A 17 -12.02 5.88 -22.16
C THR A 17 -11.68 5.64 -20.67
N PRO A 18 -10.82 6.45 -20.03
CA PRO A 18 -10.37 6.14 -18.68
C PRO A 18 -11.43 6.62 -17.68
N CYS A 19 -12.16 5.68 -17.09
CA CYS A 19 -12.88 5.94 -15.84
C CYS A 19 -12.49 4.87 -14.80
N TYR A 20 -11.18 4.81 -14.52
CA TYR A 20 -10.60 3.88 -13.54
C TYR A 20 -10.79 4.35 -12.08
N ARG A 21 -11.30 5.58 -11.88
CA ARG A 21 -11.53 6.20 -10.57
C ARG A 21 -12.52 5.46 -9.69
N THR A 22 -13.52 4.84 -10.29
CA THR A 22 -14.56 4.08 -9.60
C THR A 22 -13.99 2.89 -8.81
N PHE A 23 -12.94 2.21 -9.31
CA PHE A 23 -12.45 0.97 -8.70
C PHE A 23 -11.70 1.18 -7.38
N ALA A 24 -10.81 2.18 -7.31
CA ALA A 24 -10.06 2.52 -6.10
C ALA A 24 -10.99 3.03 -4.97
N ILE A 25 -12.02 3.80 -5.34
CA ILE A 25 -13.06 4.28 -4.42
C ILE A 25 -13.88 3.10 -3.87
N LEU A 26 -14.32 2.17 -4.75
CA LEU A 26 -15.09 0.98 -4.36
C LEU A 26 -14.31 0.06 -3.41
N MET A 27 -13.00 -0.13 -3.63
CA MET A 27 -12.16 -0.92 -2.72
C MET A 27 -12.13 -0.33 -1.32
N THR A 28 -11.94 0.98 -1.19
CA THR A 28 -11.89 1.67 0.11
C THR A 28 -13.27 1.69 0.77
N TYR A 29 -14.34 1.91 -0.01
CA TYR A 29 -15.71 1.89 0.49
C TYR A 29 -16.08 0.53 1.10
N LYS A 30 -15.78 -0.59 0.42
CA LYS A 30 -16.05 -1.94 0.97
C LYS A 30 -15.29 -2.23 2.27
N VAL A 31 -14.10 -1.67 2.44
CA VAL A 31 -13.34 -1.79 3.70
C VAL A 31 -14.04 -0.99 4.82
N LEU A 32 -14.48 0.23 4.52
CA LEU A 32 -15.20 1.08 5.48
C LEU A 32 -16.60 0.53 5.83
N GLU A 33 -17.31 -0.06 4.87
CA GLU A 33 -18.59 -0.73 5.08
C GLU A 33 -18.43 -1.96 5.99
N GLY A 34 -17.40 -2.77 5.76
CA GLY A 34 -17.06 -3.89 6.63
C GLY A 34 -16.73 -3.47 8.07
N LEU A 35 -16.14 -2.29 8.27
CA LEU A 35 -15.94 -1.71 9.59
C LEU A 35 -17.28 -1.34 10.25
N SER A 36 -18.22 -0.74 9.52
CA SER A 36 -19.56 -0.42 10.03
C SER A 36 -20.32 -1.68 10.43
N GLN A 37 -20.34 -2.70 9.58
CA GLN A 37 -21.00 -3.98 9.86
C GLN A 37 -20.38 -4.70 11.06
N PHE A 38 -19.05 -4.60 11.25
CA PHE A 38 -18.39 -5.19 12.42
C PHE A 38 -18.65 -4.41 13.71
N ILE A 39 -18.72 -3.08 13.64
CA ILE A 39 -19.11 -2.23 14.78
C ILE A 39 -20.56 -2.55 15.19
N GLU A 40 -21.48 -2.64 14.22
CA GLU A 40 -22.85 -3.10 14.45
C GLU A 40 -22.90 -4.52 15.01
N TRP A 41 -22.09 -5.43 14.48
CA TRP A 41 -21.95 -6.80 14.98
C TRP A 41 -21.46 -6.82 16.44
N ARG A 42 -20.50 -5.98 16.82
CA ARG A 42 -19.99 -5.85 18.19
C ARG A 42 -21.03 -5.22 19.13
N ILE A 43 -21.78 -4.21 18.67
CA ILE A 43 -22.90 -3.62 19.43
C ILE A 43 -24.00 -4.68 19.66
N SER A 44 -24.28 -5.54 18.67
CA SER A 44 -25.30 -6.59 18.76
C SER A 44 -24.92 -7.79 19.65
N ARG A 45 -23.64 -7.92 20.04
CA ARG A 45 -23.12 -9.05 20.84
C ARG A 45 -22.46 -8.64 22.17
N LEU A 46 -22.79 -7.46 22.70
CA LEU A 46 -22.79 -7.30 24.16
C LEU A 46 -23.82 -8.29 24.72
N PRO A 47 -23.56 -9.03 25.81
CA PRO A 47 -24.44 -10.10 26.26
C PRO A 47 -25.75 -9.53 26.84
N LEU A 48 -26.70 -9.21 25.96
CA LEU A 48 -28.11 -9.07 26.28
C LEU A 48 -28.70 -10.48 26.30
N LEU A 49 -28.67 -11.10 27.48
CA LEU A 49 -29.46 -12.29 27.80
C LEU A 49 -30.95 -11.91 27.71
N LEU A 50 -31.56 -12.12 26.55
CA LEU A 50 -33.02 -12.03 26.38
C LEU A 50 -33.63 -13.42 26.60
N SER A 51 -34.14 -13.64 27.81
CA SER A 51 -35.06 -14.75 28.11
C SER A 51 -36.48 -14.32 27.76
N PHE A 52 -37.15 -15.08 26.90
CA PHE A 52 -38.52 -14.84 26.44
C PHE A 52 -39.54 -15.43 27.44
N LYS A 53 -40.25 -14.58 28.18
CA LYS A 53 -41.64 -14.84 28.63
C LYS A 53 -42.46 -13.55 28.56
N GLY A 54 -43.66 -13.66 28.00
CA GLY A 54 -44.41 -12.56 27.40
C GLY A 54 -44.98 -11.47 28.31
N LYS A 55 -45.36 -10.39 27.61
CA LYS A 55 -46.20 -9.23 27.97
C LYS A 55 -45.64 -8.23 29.00
N GLY A 56 -45.21 -7.08 28.49
CA GLY A 56 -45.02 -5.82 29.23
C GLY A 56 -43.56 -5.35 29.29
N TYR A 57 -43.29 -4.15 28.76
CA TYR A 57 -41.98 -3.50 28.91
C TYR A 57 -41.96 -2.65 30.19
N THR A 58 -41.01 -2.95 31.08
CA THR A 58 -40.53 -2.02 32.11
C THR A 58 -39.01 -2.04 32.06
N MET A 59 -38.40 -0.89 31.78
CA MET A 59 -36.95 -0.71 31.81
C MET A 59 -36.50 -0.52 33.26
N GLU A 60 -36.09 -1.60 33.93
CA GLU A 60 -35.36 -1.49 35.18
C GLU A 60 -33.85 -1.58 34.93
N LYS A 61 -33.15 -0.51 35.31
CA LYS A 61 -31.70 -0.43 35.29
C LYS A 61 -31.15 -1.22 36.48
N LYS A 62 -30.95 -2.53 36.33
CA LYS A 62 -30.18 -3.31 37.30
C LYS A 62 -28.70 -3.07 37.07
N GLU A 63 -28.10 -2.19 37.88
CA GLU A 63 -26.65 -2.16 38.08
C GLU A 63 -26.24 -3.42 38.84
N GLU A 64 -26.07 -4.52 38.11
CA GLU A 64 -25.34 -5.67 38.64
C GLU A 64 -23.84 -5.34 38.52
N LYS A 65 -23.24 -4.92 39.64
CA LYS A 65 -21.78 -4.82 39.80
C LYS A 65 -21.19 -6.22 39.68
N ARG A 66 -21.03 -6.71 38.46
CA ARG A 66 -20.05 -7.76 38.17
C ARG A 66 -18.70 -7.08 38.14
N GLY A 67 -17.79 -7.55 39.01
CA GLY A 67 -16.39 -7.18 38.95
C GLY A 67 -15.91 -7.30 37.50
N VAL A 68 -15.27 -6.26 37.01
CA VAL A 68 -14.59 -6.29 35.72
C VAL A 68 -13.38 -7.19 35.89
N GLU A 69 -13.54 -8.49 35.67
CA GLU A 69 -12.40 -9.35 35.36
C GLU A 69 -11.88 -8.95 33.97
N GLU A 70 -10.59 -8.64 33.92
CA GLU A 70 -9.81 -8.32 32.72
C GLU A 70 -9.81 -9.51 31.74
N GLY A 71 -10.85 -9.62 30.91
CA GLY A 71 -10.97 -10.71 29.93
C GLY A 71 -11.48 -10.21 28.60
N GLY A 72 -10.59 -9.98 27.62
CA GLY A 72 -11.02 -9.63 26.26
C GLY A 72 -10.00 -9.91 25.15
N PHE A 73 -8.70 -9.81 25.41
CA PHE A 73 -7.66 -9.96 24.39
C PHE A 73 -6.41 -10.66 24.94
N ALA A 74 -6.52 -11.96 25.23
CA ALA A 74 -5.33 -12.76 25.53
C ALA A 74 -4.36 -12.69 24.34
N LEU A 75 -3.09 -12.34 24.59
CA LEU A 75 -2.11 -12.04 23.54
C LEU A 75 -1.96 -13.20 22.53
N GLU A 76 -1.92 -14.44 23.01
CA GLU A 76 -1.84 -15.62 22.14
C GLU A 76 -3.06 -15.78 21.23
N THR A 77 -4.25 -15.53 21.76
CA THR A 77 -5.49 -15.53 20.97
C THR A 77 -5.45 -14.43 19.92
N VAL A 78 -4.94 -13.24 20.26
CA VAL A 78 -4.81 -12.13 19.32
C VAL A 78 -3.84 -12.48 18.19
N LYS A 79 -2.66 -13.00 18.51
CA LYS A 79 -1.67 -13.44 17.53
C LYS A 79 -2.23 -14.53 16.62
N SER A 80 -2.93 -15.51 17.18
CA SER A 80 -3.58 -16.58 16.42
C SER A 80 -4.63 -16.04 15.44
N ASN A 81 -5.50 -15.15 15.88
CA ASN A 81 -6.53 -14.54 15.04
C ASN A 81 -5.93 -13.68 13.91
N ILE A 82 -4.87 -12.91 14.19
CA ILE A 82 -4.14 -12.15 13.16
C ILE A 82 -3.68 -13.09 12.04
N ARG A 83 -3.04 -14.21 12.39
CA ARG A 83 -2.58 -15.20 11.42
C ARG A 83 -3.71 -15.81 10.61
N ILE A 84 -4.75 -16.31 11.29
CA ILE A 84 -5.89 -16.98 10.64
C ILE A 84 -6.59 -16.01 9.67
N LEU A 85 -6.86 -14.78 10.10
CA LEU A 85 -7.55 -13.80 9.27
C LEU A 85 -6.69 -13.33 8.10
N PHE A 86 -5.38 -13.13 8.31
CA PHE A 86 -4.46 -12.78 7.23
C PHE A 86 -4.33 -13.91 6.21
N GLU A 87 -4.15 -15.15 6.67
CA GLU A 87 -4.07 -16.32 5.80
C GLU A 87 -5.36 -16.50 5.00
N ASN A 88 -6.53 -16.35 5.63
CA ASN A 88 -7.82 -16.39 4.95
C ASN A 88 -7.98 -15.26 3.92
N ALA A 89 -7.44 -14.08 4.20
CA ALA A 89 -7.44 -12.97 3.27
C ALA A 89 -6.61 -13.26 2.02
N VAL A 90 -5.46 -13.93 2.16
CA VAL A 90 -4.64 -14.40 1.02
C VAL A 90 -5.34 -15.55 0.30
N ARG A 91 -5.84 -16.55 1.05
CA ARG A 91 -6.46 -17.78 0.52
C ARG A 91 -7.62 -17.49 -0.42
N LYS A 92 -8.56 -16.64 -0.01
CA LYS A 92 -9.71 -16.31 -0.87
C LYS A 92 -9.34 -15.49 -2.11
N ARG A 93 -8.15 -14.87 -2.08
CA ARG A 93 -7.57 -14.13 -3.22
C ARG A 93 -6.72 -15.05 -4.11
N LEU A 94 -6.73 -16.37 -3.94
CA LEU A 94 -6.17 -17.30 -4.91
C LEU A 94 -7.11 -17.61 -6.08
N MET A 95 -8.35 -17.12 -6.04
CA MET A 95 -9.35 -17.31 -7.09
C MET A 95 -8.91 -16.64 -8.40
N ALA A 96 -8.21 -17.35 -9.27
CA ALA A 96 -7.73 -16.83 -10.54
C ALA A 96 -7.61 -17.96 -11.58
N HIS A 97 -7.94 -17.65 -12.83
CA HIS A 97 -7.66 -18.52 -13.99
C HIS A 97 -6.35 -18.18 -14.70
N ARG A 98 -5.68 -17.10 -14.26
CA ARG A 98 -4.40 -16.62 -14.78
C ARG A 98 -3.31 -16.82 -13.73
N ARG A 99 -2.06 -16.84 -14.17
CA ARG A 99 -0.91 -17.02 -13.27
C ARG A 99 -0.84 -15.88 -12.25
N ILE A 100 -0.54 -16.25 -11.02
CA ILE A 100 -0.42 -15.35 -9.87
C ILE A 100 1.05 -15.06 -9.61
N GLY A 101 1.38 -13.77 -9.46
CA GLY A 101 2.68 -13.27 -9.01
C GLY A 101 2.54 -12.40 -7.76
N CYS A 102 3.67 -11.95 -7.23
CA CYS A 102 3.72 -11.09 -6.05
C CYS A 102 4.83 -10.03 -6.15
N LEU A 103 4.52 -8.81 -5.75
CA LEU A 103 5.54 -7.81 -5.49
C LEU A 103 6.26 -8.15 -4.18
N LEU A 104 7.59 -8.14 -4.20
CA LEU A 104 8.45 -8.41 -3.05
C LEU A 104 9.48 -7.29 -2.92
N SER A 105 9.37 -6.47 -1.88
CA SER A 105 10.33 -5.39 -1.57
C SER A 105 11.36 -5.81 -0.52
N GLY A 106 11.16 -6.96 0.13
CA GLY A 106 11.97 -7.38 1.28
C GLY A 106 11.56 -6.71 2.60
N GLY A 107 10.64 -5.74 2.58
CA GLY A 107 10.01 -5.20 3.77
C GLY A 107 8.98 -6.16 4.38
N LEU A 108 8.75 -6.05 5.70
CA LEU A 108 7.87 -6.92 6.50
C LEU A 108 6.56 -7.31 5.78
N ASP A 109 5.81 -6.32 5.29
CA ASP A 109 4.47 -6.57 4.74
C ASP A 109 4.54 -7.41 3.46
N SER A 110 5.40 -7.03 2.51
CA SER A 110 5.57 -7.75 1.24
C SER A 110 6.02 -9.18 1.46
N SER A 111 6.94 -9.37 2.42
CA SER A 111 7.50 -10.66 2.79
C SER A 111 6.44 -11.57 3.40
N LEU A 112 5.58 -11.06 4.30
CA LEU A 112 4.47 -11.81 4.86
C LEU A 112 3.44 -12.22 3.79
N VAL A 113 3.12 -11.32 2.85
CA VAL A 113 2.23 -11.64 1.72
C VAL A 113 2.83 -12.71 0.84
N ALA A 114 4.08 -12.53 0.39
CA ALA A 114 4.76 -13.47 -0.51
C ALA A 114 4.92 -14.86 0.12
N ALA A 115 5.36 -14.92 1.39
CA ALA A 115 5.52 -16.18 2.11
C ALA A 115 4.19 -16.91 2.31
N THR A 116 3.15 -16.19 2.73
CA THR A 116 1.81 -16.77 2.88
C THR A 116 1.27 -17.25 1.52
N LEU A 117 1.47 -16.46 0.46
CA LEU A 117 1.07 -16.84 -0.90
C LEU A 117 1.76 -18.13 -1.37
N VAL A 118 3.07 -18.26 -1.16
CA VAL A 118 3.82 -19.47 -1.53
C VAL A 118 3.42 -20.68 -0.68
N LYS A 119 3.19 -20.50 0.62
CA LYS A 119 2.64 -21.56 1.47
C LYS A 119 1.30 -22.06 0.92
N LEU A 120 0.38 -21.15 0.65
CA LEU A 120 -0.96 -21.49 0.20
C LEU A 120 -1.00 -22.03 -1.24
N SER A 121 -0.09 -21.59 -2.12
CA SER A 121 0.00 -22.13 -3.48
C SER A 121 0.37 -23.61 -3.48
N LYS A 122 1.28 -24.01 -2.58
CA LYS A 122 1.64 -25.42 -2.34
C LYS A 122 0.46 -26.22 -1.79
N GLU A 123 -0.27 -25.68 -0.82
CA GLU A 123 -1.49 -26.32 -0.28
C GLU A 123 -2.58 -26.51 -1.34
N GLN A 124 -2.77 -25.53 -2.22
CA GLN A 124 -3.73 -25.58 -3.33
C GLN A 124 -3.21 -26.33 -4.57
N LYS A 125 -1.97 -26.83 -4.53
CA LYS A 125 -1.32 -27.58 -5.62
C LYS A 125 -1.34 -26.83 -6.96
N LEU A 126 -1.05 -25.52 -6.94
CA LEU A 126 -0.86 -24.76 -8.18
C LEU A 126 0.27 -25.39 -9.01
N GLN A 127 0.06 -25.52 -10.32
CA GLN A 127 0.96 -26.23 -11.23
C GLN A 127 2.16 -25.38 -11.69
N TYR A 128 2.38 -24.24 -11.05
CA TYR A 128 3.45 -23.30 -11.37
C TYR A 128 4.01 -22.68 -10.09
N PRO A 129 5.30 -22.32 -10.06
CA PRO A 129 5.86 -21.56 -8.95
C PRO A 129 5.31 -20.13 -8.96
N ILE A 130 5.18 -19.55 -7.76
CA ILE A 130 4.84 -18.14 -7.61
C ILE A 130 6.04 -17.31 -8.03
N GLN A 131 5.81 -16.40 -8.97
CA GLN A 131 6.81 -15.42 -9.38
C GLN A 131 6.81 -14.25 -8.40
N THR A 132 7.99 -13.85 -7.94
CA THR A 132 8.17 -12.67 -7.09
C THR A 132 9.03 -11.63 -7.79
N PHE A 133 8.65 -10.37 -7.68
CA PHE A 133 9.29 -9.27 -8.39
C PHE A 133 9.80 -8.22 -7.41
N ALA A 134 11.07 -7.87 -7.50
CA ALA A 134 11.69 -6.76 -6.78
C ALA A 134 12.21 -5.71 -7.75
N ILE A 135 12.23 -4.44 -7.34
CA ILE A 135 12.83 -3.35 -8.12
C ILE A 135 13.79 -2.56 -7.27
N GLY A 136 14.94 -2.22 -7.85
CA GLY A 136 15.89 -1.33 -7.23
C GLY A 136 17.24 -1.37 -7.93
N ALA A 137 18.13 -0.47 -7.55
CA ALA A 137 19.53 -0.60 -7.91
C ALA A 137 20.11 -1.93 -7.36
N GLU A 138 21.10 -2.49 -8.05
CA GLU A 138 21.71 -3.77 -7.67
C GLU A 138 22.28 -3.76 -6.22
N ASP A 139 22.78 -2.60 -5.79
CA ASP A 139 23.31 -2.36 -4.44
C ASP A 139 22.26 -1.89 -3.43
N SER A 140 20.97 -1.88 -3.82
CA SER A 140 19.91 -1.34 -2.97
C SER A 140 19.53 -2.31 -1.83
N PRO A 141 19.22 -1.78 -0.64
CA PRO A 141 18.92 -2.60 0.53
C PRO A 141 17.60 -3.37 0.39
N ASP A 142 16.65 -2.91 -0.44
CA ASP A 142 15.41 -3.65 -0.74
C ASP A 142 15.69 -4.88 -1.61
N ILE A 143 16.52 -4.75 -2.66
CA ILE A 143 16.91 -5.89 -3.51
C ILE A 143 17.61 -6.97 -2.67
N ALA A 144 18.55 -6.58 -1.80
CA ALA A 144 19.24 -7.52 -0.92
C ALA A 144 18.29 -8.28 0.02
N ALA A 145 17.28 -7.60 0.59
CA ALA A 145 16.29 -8.26 1.44
C ALA A 145 15.28 -9.09 0.64
N ALA A 146 14.82 -8.62 -0.51
CA ALA A 146 13.92 -9.37 -1.38
C ALA A 146 14.55 -10.71 -1.79
N ARG A 147 15.84 -10.70 -2.16
CA ARG A 147 16.60 -11.91 -2.49
C ARG A 147 16.64 -12.93 -1.35
N LYS A 148 16.88 -12.45 -0.11
CA LYS A 148 16.87 -13.29 1.09
C LYS A 148 15.50 -13.94 1.32
N VAL A 149 14.43 -13.16 1.22
CA VAL A 149 13.06 -13.67 1.39
C VAL A 149 12.71 -14.66 0.29
N ALA A 150 13.04 -14.33 -0.96
CA ALA A 150 12.77 -15.19 -2.11
C ALA A 150 13.48 -16.55 -2.01
N ALA A 151 14.74 -16.55 -1.57
CA ALA A 151 15.50 -17.76 -1.29
C ALA A 151 14.86 -18.59 -0.15
N HIS A 152 14.40 -17.93 0.92
CA HIS A 152 13.73 -18.59 2.05
C HIS A 152 12.43 -19.28 1.65
N ILE A 153 11.58 -18.60 0.88
CA ILE A 153 10.25 -19.12 0.52
C ILE A 153 10.28 -20.06 -0.71
N GLY A 154 11.35 -19.98 -1.51
CA GLY A 154 11.51 -20.76 -2.74
C GLY A 154 10.61 -20.27 -3.88
N SER A 155 10.53 -18.95 -4.09
CA SER A 155 9.80 -18.36 -5.23
C SER A 155 10.68 -18.27 -6.48
N GLU A 156 10.06 -18.22 -7.67
CA GLU A 156 10.74 -17.82 -8.91
C GLU A 156 10.98 -16.31 -8.85
N HIS A 157 12.21 -15.89 -8.52
CA HIS A 157 12.50 -14.48 -8.21
C HIS A 157 13.06 -13.72 -9.39
N HIS A 158 12.54 -12.51 -9.58
CA HIS A 158 12.92 -11.59 -10.65
C HIS A 158 13.33 -10.26 -10.03
N GLU A 159 14.54 -9.82 -10.36
CA GLU A 159 15.12 -8.57 -9.87
C GLU A 159 15.23 -7.58 -11.03
N VAL A 160 14.51 -6.47 -10.90
CA VAL A 160 14.45 -5.42 -11.91
C VAL A 160 15.35 -4.27 -11.50
N ASN A 161 16.27 -3.89 -12.38
CA ASN A 161 17.03 -2.65 -12.26
C ASN A 161 16.42 -1.56 -13.15
N PHE A 162 16.63 -0.30 -12.79
CA PHE A 162 16.24 0.85 -13.59
C PHE A 162 17.27 1.97 -13.47
N THR A 163 17.41 2.76 -14.53
CA THR A 163 18.28 3.93 -14.56
C THR A 163 17.53 5.19 -14.11
N PRO A 164 18.21 6.17 -13.50
CA PRO A 164 17.61 7.47 -13.20
C PRO A 164 16.98 8.14 -14.43
N GLU A 165 17.56 7.96 -15.61
CA GLU A 165 17.06 8.52 -16.87
C GLU A 165 15.72 7.90 -17.28
N GLU A 166 15.57 6.58 -17.15
CA GLU A 166 14.29 5.89 -17.36
C GLU A 166 13.24 6.37 -16.36
N ALA A 167 13.63 6.55 -15.09
CA ALA A 167 12.73 7.06 -14.07
C ALA A 167 12.28 8.51 -14.33
N ILE A 168 13.16 9.40 -14.81
CA ILE A 168 12.79 10.78 -15.20
C ILE A 168 11.80 10.76 -16.37
N LYS A 169 12.05 9.93 -17.38
CA LYS A 169 11.17 9.82 -18.55
C LYS A 169 9.79 9.26 -18.18
N ALA A 170 9.74 8.36 -17.19
CA ALA A 170 8.48 7.76 -16.74
C ALA A 170 7.58 8.73 -15.94
N VAL A 171 8.10 9.85 -15.40
CA VAL A 171 7.30 10.77 -14.55
C VAL A 171 6.03 11.26 -15.25
N GLU A 172 6.12 11.66 -16.52
CA GLU A 172 4.96 12.17 -17.26
C GLU A 172 3.91 11.09 -17.49
N GLU A 173 4.33 9.90 -17.96
CA GLU A 173 3.45 8.73 -18.13
C GLU A 173 2.80 8.30 -16.81
N VAL A 174 3.54 8.34 -15.71
CA VAL A 174 3.03 8.04 -14.37
C VAL A 174 1.93 9.03 -13.98
N ILE A 175 2.11 10.32 -14.23
CA ILE A 175 1.09 11.34 -13.93
C ILE A 175 -0.18 11.10 -14.77
N ILE A 176 -0.02 10.73 -16.04
CA ILE A 176 -1.15 10.33 -16.90
C ILE A 176 -1.92 9.18 -16.26
N HIS A 177 -1.26 8.08 -15.90
CA HIS A 177 -1.97 6.93 -15.35
C HIS A 177 -2.55 7.18 -13.94
N LEU A 178 -1.85 7.97 -13.11
CA LEU A 178 -2.31 8.28 -11.75
C LEU A 178 -3.48 9.24 -11.69
N GLU A 179 -3.56 10.18 -12.64
CA GLU A 179 -4.51 11.29 -12.60
C GLU A 179 -4.39 12.11 -11.29
N SER A 180 -3.16 12.29 -10.79
CA SER A 180 -2.87 13.00 -9.54
C SER A 180 -1.54 13.74 -9.61
N TYR A 181 -1.45 14.85 -8.89
CA TYR A 181 -0.24 15.65 -8.74
C TYR A 181 0.35 15.59 -7.32
N ASP A 182 -0.09 14.64 -6.48
CA ASP A 182 0.52 14.45 -5.16
C ASP A 182 1.97 13.98 -5.28
N ILE A 183 2.90 14.72 -4.66
CA ILE A 183 4.34 14.52 -4.80
C ILE A 183 4.77 13.12 -4.34
N THR A 184 4.29 12.69 -3.17
CA THR A 184 4.64 11.37 -2.60
C THR A 184 4.13 10.24 -3.50
N THR A 185 2.89 10.38 -3.95
CA THR A 185 2.22 9.40 -4.80
C THR A 185 2.98 9.28 -6.12
N VAL A 186 3.29 10.38 -6.79
CA VAL A 186 4.05 10.37 -8.05
C VAL A 186 5.44 9.76 -7.86
N ARG A 187 6.23 10.23 -6.88
CA ARG A 187 7.59 9.69 -6.61
C ARG A 187 7.58 8.18 -6.39
N ALA A 188 6.68 7.68 -5.54
CA ALA A 188 6.59 6.25 -5.23
C ALA A 188 6.01 5.43 -6.39
N SER A 189 5.25 6.07 -7.29
CA SER A 189 4.65 5.41 -8.46
C SER A 189 5.63 5.22 -9.59
N VAL A 190 6.67 6.05 -9.71
CA VAL A 190 7.70 5.85 -10.76
C VAL A 190 8.35 4.48 -10.63
N GLY A 191 8.80 4.13 -9.42
CA GLY A 191 9.34 2.79 -9.16
C GLY A 191 8.32 1.68 -9.40
N GLU A 192 7.07 1.84 -8.96
CA GLU A 192 6.05 0.81 -9.13
C GLU A 192 5.63 0.65 -10.61
N TYR A 193 5.54 1.74 -11.35
CA TYR A 193 5.24 1.75 -12.79
C TYR A 193 6.36 1.07 -13.57
N ILE A 194 7.63 1.40 -13.29
CA ILE A 194 8.77 0.72 -13.91
C ILE A 194 8.80 -0.76 -13.51
N LYS A 195 8.51 -1.08 -12.24
CA LYS A 195 8.44 -2.45 -11.75
C LYS A 195 7.43 -3.25 -12.56
N VAL A 196 6.22 -2.72 -12.75
CA VAL A 196 5.16 -3.38 -13.51
C VAL A 196 5.55 -3.46 -15.00
N MET A 197 6.06 -2.37 -15.58
CA MET A 197 6.49 -2.33 -16.98
C MET A 197 7.56 -3.40 -17.27
N VAL A 198 8.59 -3.51 -16.44
CA VAL A 198 9.71 -4.45 -16.65
C VAL A 198 9.33 -5.88 -16.31
N SER A 199 8.60 -6.11 -15.20
CA SER A 199 8.15 -7.45 -14.79
C SER A 199 7.32 -8.15 -15.88
N ILE A 200 6.58 -7.38 -16.68
CA ILE A 200 5.74 -7.89 -17.77
C ILE A 200 6.48 -7.86 -19.12
N SER A 201 7.12 -6.74 -19.45
CA SER A 201 7.60 -6.50 -20.83
C SER A 201 8.96 -7.12 -21.12
N VAL A 202 9.85 -7.22 -20.13
CA VAL A 202 11.24 -7.66 -20.34
C VAL A 202 11.41 -9.15 -20.07
N GLU A 203 10.64 -9.71 -19.12
CA GLU A 203 10.86 -11.08 -18.64
C GLU A 203 9.90 -12.13 -19.21
N LYS A 204 9.01 -11.77 -20.16
CA LYS A 204 8.01 -12.69 -20.75
C LYS A 204 7.22 -13.47 -19.70
N THR A 205 6.88 -12.84 -18.59
CA THR A 205 6.07 -13.49 -17.56
C THR A 205 4.60 -13.56 -18.00
N ASP A 206 3.91 -14.62 -17.58
CA ASP A 206 2.48 -14.85 -17.84
C ASP A 206 1.61 -14.51 -16.59
N SER A 207 2.23 -13.95 -15.55
CA SER A 207 1.58 -13.46 -14.33
C SER A 207 0.70 -12.24 -14.62
N VAL A 208 -0.60 -12.40 -14.43
CA VAL A 208 -1.59 -11.32 -14.61
C VAL A 208 -2.14 -10.81 -13.29
N VAL A 209 -2.24 -11.70 -12.30
CA VAL A 209 -2.76 -11.36 -10.97
C VAL A 209 -1.58 -11.11 -10.05
N ILE A 210 -1.46 -9.88 -9.55
CA ILE A 210 -0.33 -9.44 -8.72
C ILE A 210 -0.78 -9.16 -7.30
N PHE A 211 -0.21 -9.91 -6.36
CA PHE A 211 -0.30 -9.59 -4.95
C PHE A 211 0.66 -8.47 -4.59
N SER A 212 0.21 -7.54 -3.74
CA SER A 212 1.04 -6.47 -3.21
C SER A 212 0.69 -6.18 -1.76
N GLU A 213 1.67 -5.68 -1.02
CA GLU A 213 1.49 -4.98 0.23
C GLU A 213 0.98 -3.55 0.01
N LYS A 214 -0.21 -3.24 0.53
CA LYS A 214 -0.63 -1.85 0.73
C LYS A 214 -1.33 -1.74 2.06
N ILE A 215 -0.53 -1.49 3.10
CA ILE A 215 -1.07 -1.15 4.41
C ILE A 215 -0.31 0.02 5.04
N LYS A 216 -1.10 1.01 5.44
CA LYS A 216 -0.83 1.92 6.56
C LYS A 216 -1.88 1.73 7.66
N LEU A 217 -2.34 0.49 7.87
CA LEU A 217 -3.27 0.12 8.95
C LEU A 217 -2.66 0.20 10.36
N CYS A 218 -1.35 0.29 10.43
CA CYS A 218 -0.59 0.35 11.68
C CYS A 218 0.26 1.61 11.69
N PHE A 219 0.36 2.20 12.88
CA PHE A 219 1.23 3.33 13.25
C PHE A 219 2.52 3.35 12.44
N SER A 220 2.55 4.16 11.37
CA SER A 220 3.71 4.21 10.49
C SER A 220 4.71 5.23 11.04
N GLY A 221 5.73 4.75 11.76
CA GLY A 221 7.07 5.35 11.92
C GLY A 221 7.21 6.80 12.43
N LEU A 222 6.12 7.54 12.61
CA LEU A 222 6.13 8.89 13.15
C LEU A 222 6.07 8.79 14.67
N ARG A 223 6.84 9.63 15.37
CA ARG A 223 6.83 9.74 16.83
C ARG A 223 5.39 10.02 17.28
N LEU A 224 4.73 8.99 17.78
CA LEU A 224 3.34 9.09 18.19
C LEU A 224 3.22 10.04 19.38
N GLN A 225 2.19 10.87 19.35
CA GLN A 225 1.82 11.64 20.53
C GLN A 225 1.21 10.72 21.60
N SER A 226 0.39 9.75 21.18
CA SER A 226 -0.21 8.72 22.04
C SER A 226 -0.76 7.55 21.19
N PRO A 227 -1.05 6.38 21.79
CA PRO A 227 -1.75 5.28 21.12
C PRO A 227 -3.07 5.73 20.47
N LYS A 228 -3.83 6.58 21.17
CA LYS A 228 -5.09 7.15 20.66
C LYS A 228 -4.92 8.01 19.43
N ALA A 229 -3.99 8.96 19.49
CA ALA A 229 -3.73 9.86 18.37
C ALA A 229 -3.33 9.08 17.10
N GLY A 230 -2.55 8.01 17.25
CA GLY A 230 -2.18 7.18 16.10
C GLY A 230 -3.26 6.17 15.66
N ALA A 231 -4.15 5.74 16.55
CA ALA A 231 -5.33 4.96 16.15
C ALA A 231 -6.29 5.81 15.30
N GLU A 232 -6.53 7.07 15.70
CA GLU A 232 -7.30 8.05 14.93
C GLU A 232 -6.64 8.35 13.56
N ASP A 233 -5.31 8.52 13.54
CA ASP A 233 -4.59 8.73 12.29
C ASP A 233 -4.63 7.50 11.37
N SER A 234 -4.58 6.28 11.93
CA SER A 234 -4.71 5.04 11.15
C SER A 234 -6.07 4.97 10.45
N VAL A 235 -7.16 5.36 11.12
CA VAL A 235 -8.51 5.41 10.52
C VAL A 235 -8.59 6.50 9.44
N ARG A 236 -7.98 7.66 9.67
CA ARG A 236 -7.90 8.72 8.66
C ARG A 236 -7.14 8.25 7.41
N LEU A 237 -5.95 7.68 7.59
CA LEU A 237 -5.14 7.15 6.50
C LEU A 237 -5.91 6.09 5.70
N LEU A 238 -6.65 5.21 6.39
CA LEU A 238 -7.51 4.21 5.76
C LEU A 238 -8.58 4.85 4.86
N LYS A 239 -9.25 5.91 5.33
CA LYS A 239 -10.24 6.67 4.56
C LYS A 239 -9.64 7.38 3.34
N GLU A 240 -8.37 7.76 3.41
CA GLU A 240 -7.67 8.48 2.35
C GLU A 240 -6.88 7.57 1.39
N LEU A 241 -6.81 6.26 1.64
CA LEU A 241 -6.02 5.32 0.84
C LEU A 241 -6.34 5.39 -0.66
N TYR A 242 -7.61 5.56 -1.01
CA TYR A 242 -8.07 5.65 -2.41
C TYR A 242 -7.50 6.83 -3.19
N MET A 243 -6.97 7.86 -2.50
CA MET A 243 -6.36 9.03 -3.12
C MET A 243 -4.83 8.91 -3.23
N PHE A 244 -4.22 7.98 -2.49
CA PHE A 244 -2.77 7.87 -2.33
C PHE A 244 -2.27 6.45 -2.65
N ASP A 245 -2.01 5.64 -1.62
CA ASP A 245 -1.34 4.35 -1.78
C ASP A 245 -2.14 3.34 -2.62
N VAL A 246 -3.48 3.31 -2.51
CA VAL A 246 -4.34 2.45 -3.34
C VAL A 246 -4.49 3.02 -4.74
N LEU A 247 -4.57 4.36 -4.90
CA LEU A 247 -4.56 5.00 -6.21
C LEU A 247 -3.34 4.57 -7.01
N ARG A 248 -2.15 4.77 -6.42
CA ARG A 248 -0.89 4.39 -7.04
C ARG A 248 -0.87 2.93 -7.43
N ALA A 249 -1.12 2.04 -6.45
CA ALA A 249 -1.02 0.60 -6.68
C ALA A 249 -1.93 0.13 -7.82
N ASP A 250 -3.18 0.57 -7.80
CA ASP A 250 -4.17 0.21 -8.81
C ASP A 250 -3.79 0.76 -10.18
N ARG A 251 -3.49 2.07 -10.27
CA ARG A 251 -3.22 2.70 -11.57
C ARG A 251 -1.94 2.23 -12.21
N THR A 252 -0.87 2.05 -11.45
CA THR A 252 0.40 1.57 -12.01
C THR A 252 0.32 0.12 -12.45
N THR A 253 -0.53 -0.70 -11.83
CA THR A 253 -0.74 -2.10 -12.29
C THR A 253 -1.70 -2.16 -13.48
N ALA A 254 -2.81 -1.43 -13.41
CA ALA A 254 -3.83 -1.37 -14.46
C ALA A 254 -3.29 -0.77 -15.78
N ALA A 255 -2.33 0.16 -15.70
CA ALA A 255 -1.62 0.72 -16.86
C ALA A 255 -1.02 -0.35 -17.79
N HIS A 256 -0.72 -1.54 -17.23
CA HIS A 256 -0.14 -2.65 -17.97
C HIS A 256 -1.04 -3.88 -18.00
N GLY A 257 -2.35 -3.72 -17.75
CA GLY A 257 -3.33 -4.81 -17.81
C GLY A 257 -3.18 -5.87 -16.72
N LEU A 258 -2.55 -5.52 -15.59
CA LEU A 258 -2.46 -6.41 -14.42
C LEU A 258 -3.58 -6.15 -13.42
N GLU A 259 -3.96 -7.20 -12.71
CA GLU A 259 -4.95 -7.14 -11.64
C GLU A 259 -4.25 -7.14 -10.27
N LEU A 260 -4.44 -6.07 -9.49
CA LEU A 260 -3.89 -5.95 -8.15
C LEU A 260 -4.73 -6.68 -7.08
N ARG A 261 -4.06 -7.36 -6.15
CA ARG A 261 -4.68 -7.96 -4.95
C ARG A 261 -3.93 -7.54 -3.68
N VAL A 262 -4.68 -6.95 -2.73
CA VAL A 262 -4.15 -6.38 -1.47
C VAL A 262 -4.78 -7.08 -0.25
N PRO A 263 -4.28 -8.27 0.16
CA PRO A 263 -4.90 -9.09 1.22
C PRO A 263 -4.96 -8.40 2.58
N PHE A 264 -4.04 -7.48 2.81
CA PHE A 264 -3.97 -6.67 4.01
C PHE A 264 -5.18 -5.73 4.17
N LEU A 265 -5.77 -5.24 3.07
CA LEU A 265 -7.02 -4.46 3.10
C LEU A 265 -8.26 -5.35 3.10
N ASP A 266 -8.15 -6.58 3.61
CA ASP A 266 -9.33 -7.42 3.76
C ASP A 266 -10.27 -6.88 4.83
N HIS A 267 -11.57 -6.85 4.54
CA HIS A 267 -12.56 -6.33 5.48
C HIS A 267 -12.53 -7.06 6.83
N ARG A 268 -12.33 -8.39 6.86
CA ARG A 268 -12.30 -9.15 8.14
C ARG A 268 -11.01 -8.91 8.90
N PHE A 269 -9.87 -8.97 8.21
CA PHE A 269 -8.58 -8.69 8.82
C PHE A 269 -8.51 -7.26 9.36
N THR A 270 -8.91 -6.29 8.54
CA THR A 270 -8.88 -4.86 8.88
C THR A 270 -9.82 -4.54 10.04
N ALA A 271 -11.06 -5.04 10.00
CA ALA A 271 -12.02 -4.84 11.08
C ALA A 271 -11.55 -5.45 12.40
N TYR A 272 -11.04 -6.68 12.36
CA TYR A 272 -10.47 -7.31 13.54
C TYR A 272 -9.29 -6.52 14.11
N TYR A 273 -8.31 -6.19 13.26
CA TYR A 273 -7.11 -5.48 13.69
C TYR A 273 -7.47 -4.12 14.30
N LEU A 274 -8.32 -3.32 13.66
CA LEU A 274 -8.74 -2.02 14.18
C LEU A 274 -9.62 -2.12 15.44
N SER A 275 -10.22 -3.27 15.72
CA SER A 275 -11.00 -3.50 16.95
C SER A 275 -10.15 -3.79 18.20
N LEU A 276 -8.86 -4.07 18.01
CA LEU A 276 -7.90 -4.33 19.09
C LEU A 276 -7.63 -3.05 19.89
N PRO A 277 -7.34 -3.17 21.20
CA PRO A 277 -6.91 -2.04 22.02
C PRO A 277 -5.77 -1.28 21.35
N GLU A 278 -5.83 0.04 21.44
CA GLU A 278 -4.95 0.97 20.75
C GLU A 278 -3.49 0.74 21.18
N GLU A 279 -3.32 0.43 22.46
CA GLU A 279 -2.05 0.13 23.14
C GLU A 279 -1.41 -1.14 22.60
N MET A 280 -2.20 -2.16 22.26
CA MET A 280 -1.67 -3.40 21.67
C MET A 280 -1.13 -3.17 20.26
N ARG A 281 -1.71 -2.22 19.54
CA ARG A 281 -1.29 -1.90 18.17
C ARG A 281 -0.14 -0.90 18.13
N ALA A 282 0.09 -0.16 19.22
CA ALA A 282 1.15 0.84 19.30
C ALA A 282 2.54 0.20 19.10
N PRO A 283 3.52 0.95 18.55
CA PRO A 283 4.91 0.53 18.52
C PRO A 283 5.41 0.22 19.93
N LYS A 284 6.27 -0.80 20.06
CA LYS A 284 6.99 -1.13 21.29
C LYS A 284 8.49 -1.05 21.03
N ASP A 285 9.24 -0.48 21.96
CA ASP A 285 10.71 -0.37 21.89
C ASP A 285 11.22 0.28 20.59
N GLY A 286 10.46 1.26 20.06
CA GLY A 286 10.77 1.95 18.82
C GLY A 286 10.57 1.10 17.55
N VAL A 287 9.99 -0.10 17.66
CA VAL A 287 9.67 -0.99 16.54
C VAL A 287 8.20 -0.85 16.18
N GLU A 288 7.94 -0.39 14.96
CA GLU A 288 6.59 -0.32 14.40
C GLU A 288 6.04 -1.71 14.12
N LYS A 289 4.70 -1.83 14.13
CA LYS A 289 3.98 -3.08 13.82
C LYS A 289 4.40 -4.25 14.73
N HIS A 290 4.83 -3.96 15.95
CA HIS A 290 5.33 -4.97 16.89
C HIS A 290 4.38 -6.17 17.05
N LEU A 291 3.08 -5.92 17.27
CA LEU A 291 2.08 -6.98 17.39
C LEU A 291 1.97 -7.85 16.13
N LEU A 292 2.11 -7.26 14.93
CA LEU A 292 2.12 -8.03 13.69
C LEU A 292 3.37 -8.90 13.59
N ARG A 293 4.54 -8.36 13.94
CA ARG A 293 5.81 -9.11 13.97
C ARG A 293 5.75 -10.26 14.96
N GLU A 294 5.29 -10.01 16.19
CA GLU A 294 5.07 -11.04 17.21
C GLU A 294 4.08 -12.12 16.76
N ALA A 295 3.04 -11.75 16.00
CA ALA A 295 2.07 -12.72 15.51
C ALA A 295 2.69 -13.76 14.57
N PHE A 296 3.80 -13.45 13.90
CA PHE A 296 4.51 -14.36 12.99
C PHE A 296 5.88 -14.83 13.51
N SER A 297 6.31 -14.39 14.70
CA SER A 297 7.57 -14.79 15.31
C SER A 297 7.58 -16.27 15.70
N GLY A 298 8.70 -16.95 15.45
CA GLY A 298 8.89 -18.37 15.75
C GLY A 298 8.19 -19.34 14.79
N LEU A 299 7.61 -18.85 13.69
CA LEU A 299 6.92 -19.69 12.70
C LEU A 299 7.76 -20.03 11.45
N ASP A 300 8.96 -19.47 11.34
CA ASP A 300 9.87 -19.64 10.20
C ASP A 300 9.22 -19.31 8.83
N LEU A 301 8.22 -18.43 8.83
CA LEU A 301 7.50 -18.03 7.62
C LEU A 301 8.38 -17.14 6.72
N ILE A 302 9.18 -16.27 7.34
CA ILE A 302 10.18 -15.40 6.71
C ILE A 302 11.41 -15.35 7.63
N PRO A 303 12.60 -14.98 7.13
CA PRO A 303 13.80 -14.86 7.98
C PRO A 303 13.58 -13.87 9.13
N ASP A 304 14.06 -14.20 10.33
CA ASP A 304 13.89 -13.34 11.52
C ASP A 304 14.49 -11.94 11.33
N GLU A 305 15.61 -11.84 10.62
CA GLU A 305 16.22 -10.54 10.29
C GLU A 305 15.30 -9.65 9.44
N ILE A 306 14.42 -10.24 8.62
CA ILE A 306 13.40 -9.52 7.84
C ILE A 306 12.18 -9.23 8.70
N LEU A 307 11.76 -10.21 9.52
CA LEU A 307 10.63 -10.06 10.44
C LEU A 307 10.83 -8.91 11.42
N TRP A 308 12.07 -8.57 11.77
CA TRP A 308 12.42 -7.46 12.67
C TRP A 308 13.13 -6.28 11.98
N ARG A 309 13.30 -6.31 10.65
CA ARG A 309 13.83 -5.18 9.88
C ARG A 309 12.93 -3.95 10.02
N ARG A 310 13.52 -2.79 10.34
CA ARG A 310 12.81 -1.50 10.40
C ARG A 310 12.28 -1.09 9.03
N LYS A 311 11.13 -0.42 8.98
CA LYS A 311 10.54 0.09 7.75
C LYS A 311 11.45 1.12 7.07
N GLU A 312 11.80 0.86 5.83
CA GLU A 312 12.35 1.85 4.90
C GLU A 312 11.25 2.33 3.95
N ALA A 313 11.31 3.60 3.52
CA ALA A 313 10.35 4.13 2.56
C ALA A 313 10.66 3.57 1.16
N PHE A 314 9.62 3.23 0.39
CA PHE A 314 9.79 2.54 -0.90
C PHE A 314 10.67 3.31 -1.89
N SER A 315 10.51 4.63 -1.99
CA SER A 315 11.35 5.49 -2.84
C SER A 315 12.83 5.49 -2.44
N ASP A 316 13.14 4.97 -1.26
CA ASP A 316 14.46 5.05 -0.66
C ASP A 316 15.16 3.70 -0.70
N GLY A 317 14.45 2.64 -0.32
CA GLY A 317 14.94 1.28 -0.34
C GLY A 317 15.28 0.76 -1.74
N MET A 318 14.65 1.32 -2.80
CA MET A 318 14.92 0.98 -4.21
C MET A 318 16.13 1.70 -4.82
N THR A 319 16.77 2.63 -4.11
CA THR A 319 17.84 3.48 -4.69
C THR A 319 19.23 2.96 -4.39
N SER A 320 20.20 3.30 -5.24
CA SER A 320 21.61 3.02 -4.97
C SER A 320 22.05 3.71 -3.68
N THR A 321 22.93 3.04 -2.95
CA THR A 321 23.57 3.59 -1.74
C THR A 321 24.39 4.85 -2.03
N LYS A 322 24.81 5.07 -3.29
CA LYS A 322 25.65 6.19 -3.72
C LYS A 322 24.86 7.47 -3.97
N LYS A 323 23.70 7.37 -4.64
CA LYS A 323 22.86 8.52 -4.98
C LYS A 323 21.41 8.11 -5.16
N SER A 324 20.52 8.86 -4.53
CA SER A 324 19.09 8.58 -4.54
C SER A 324 18.42 9.02 -5.84
N TRP A 325 17.36 8.30 -6.23
CA TRP A 325 16.39 8.71 -7.25
C TRP A 325 15.90 10.15 -7.04
N TYR A 326 15.57 10.51 -5.79
CA TYR A 326 15.15 11.86 -5.43
C TYR A 326 16.19 12.93 -5.81
N SER A 327 17.48 12.66 -5.57
CA SER A 327 18.57 13.60 -5.91
C SER A 327 18.68 13.82 -7.41
N TYR A 328 18.60 12.74 -8.22
CA TYR A 328 18.57 12.86 -9.69
C TYR A 328 17.36 13.66 -10.18
N LEU A 329 16.20 13.43 -9.57
CA LEU A 329 14.98 14.17 -9.90
C LEU A 329 15.12 15.66 -9.57
N GLN A 330 15.66 16.03 -8.39
CA GLN A 330 15.89 17.43 -8.03
C GLN A 330 16.84 18.13 -9.01
N GLU A 331 17.97 17.51 -9.35
CA GLU A 331 18.93 18.08 -10.31
C GLU A 331 18.30 18.28 -11.70
N ASN A 332 17.47 17.33 -12.14
CA ASN A 332 16.74 17.47 -13.40
C ASN A 332 15.74 18.64 -13.36
N ILE A 333 15.02 18.82 -12.25
CA ILE A 333 14.01 19.87 -12.08
C ILE A 333 14.64 21.25 -11.94
N GLU A 334 15.78 21.35 -11.26
CA GLU A 334 16.49 22.62 -11.06
C GLU A 334 16.88 23.25 -12.40
N SER A 335 17.16 22.43 -13.43
CA SER A 335 17.41 22.89 -14.80
C SER A 335 16.15 23.39 -15.56
N LYS A 336 14.96 23.05 -15.07
CA LYS A 336 13.67 23.29 -15.75
C LYS A 336 12.82 24.38 -15.08
N ILE A 337 12.95 24.55 -13.76
CA ILE A 337 12.10 25.45 -12.96
C ILE A 337 12.96 26.41 -12.16
N ASN A 338 12.74 27.70 -12.38
CA ASN A 338 13.39 28.77 -11.62
C ASN A 338 12.51 29.32 -10.48
N ASP A 339 13.12 30.07 -9.56
CA ASP A 339 12.44 30.60 -8.37
C ASP A 339 11.32 31.60 -8.72
N SER A 340 11.45 32.33 -9.83
CA SER A 340 10.41 33.26 -10.29
C SER A 340 9.12 32.52 -10.67
N GLN A 341 9.24 31.34 -11.27
CA GLN A 341 8.08 30.49 -11.58
C GLN A 341 7.42 29.98 -10.29
N LEU A 342 8.21 29.55 -9.30
CA LEU A 342 7.67 29.10 -8.01
C LEU A 342 6.94 30.22 -7.25
N GLN A 343 7.48 31.44 -7.24
CA GLN A 343 6.81 32.60 -6.63
C GLN A 343 5.45 32.90 -7.27
N LYS A 344 5.32 32.69 -8.59
CA LYS A 344 4.07 32.88 -9.33
C LYS A 344 3.10 31.70 -9.18
N ALA A 345 3.54 30.56 -8.67
CA ALA A 345 2.75 29.34 -8.61
C ALA A 345 1.45 29.50 -7.83
N LYS A 346 1.45 30.26 -6.72
CA LYS A 346 0.23 30.51 -5.93
C LYS A 346 -0.84 31.28 -6.72
N LYS A 347 -0.42 32.16 -7.63
CA LYS A 347 -1.33 32.90 -8.51
C LYS A 347 -1.80 32.04 -9.69
N GLN A 348 -0.90 31.22 -10.23
CA GLN A 348 -1.18 30.35 -11.37
C GLN A 348 -2.07 29.16 -10.99
N PHE A 349 -1.85 28.59 -9.81
CA PHE A 349 -2.52 27.40 -9.30
C PHE A 349 -3.14 27.73 -7.93
N PRO A 350 -4.30 28.41 -7.89
CA PRO A 350 -4.91 28.86 -6.63
C PRO A 350 -5.39 27.70 -5.75
N TYR A 351 -5.78 26.58 -6.36
CA TYR A 351 -6.14 25.35 -5.66
C TYR A 351 -4.90 24.48 -5.44
N ASN A 352 -4.63 24.11 -4.19
CA ASN A 352 -3.43 23.35 -3.78
C ASN A 352 -2.14 23.90 -4.43
N PRO A 353 -1.75 25.15 -4.13
CA PRO A 353 -0.60 25.78 -4.75
C PRO A 353 0.69 25.00 -4.41
N PRO A 354 1.52 24.64 -5.39
CA PRO A 354 2.75 23.92 -5.10
C PRO A 354 3.75 24.83 -4.39
N THR A 355 4.39 24.30 -3.34
CA THR A 355 5.35 25.03 -2.49
C THR A 355 6.81 24.66 -2.75
N THR A 356 7.06 23.68 -3.62
CA THR A 356 8.39 23.22 -4.02
C THR A 356 8.50 23.24 -5.55
N LYS A 357 9.73 23.33 -6.07
CA LYS A 357 9.98 23.26 -7.53
C LYS A 357 9.48 21.94 -8.11
N GLU A 358 9.68 20.84 -7.40
CA GLU A 358 9.12 19.55 -7.83
C GLU A 358 7.60 19.52 -7.84
N GLY A 359 6.95 20.03 -6.79
CA GLY A 359 5.50 20.15 -6.77
C GLY A 359 4.99 20.97 -7.96
N LEU A 360 5.72 22.03 -8.35
CA LEU A 360 5.39 22.85 -9.51
C LEU A 360 5.59 22.07 -10.83
N PHE A 361 6.68 21.33 -10.97
CA PHE A 361 6.94 20.48 -12.14
C PHE A 361 5.84 19.44 -12.35
N ILE A 362 5.52 18.70 -11.30
CA ILE A 362 4.46 17.68 -11.31
C ILE A 362 3.10 18.34 -11.60
N ARG A 363 2.80 19.49 -10.99
CA ARG A 363 1.56 20.22 -11.22
C ARG A 363 1.43 20.70 -12.65
N GLN A 364 2.51 21.21 -13.26
CA GLN A 364 2.52 21.64 -14.65
C GLN A 364 2.27 20.47 -15.62
N LEU A 365 2.87 19.31 -15.36
CA LEU A 365 2.60 18.09 -16.14
C LEU A 365 1.16 17.60 -15.97
N PHE A 366 0.62 17.64 -14.75
CA PHE A 366 -0.77 17.28 -14.51
C PHE A 366 -1.74 18.20 -15.29
N GLU A 367 -1.57 19.52 -15.19
CA GLU A 367 -2.47 20.49 -15.85
C GLU A 367 -2.32 20.47 -17.38
N LYS A 368 -1.17 20.02 -17.90
CA LYS A 368 -0.97 19.77 -19.34
C LYS A 368 -1.90 18.66 -19.85
N HIS A 369 -2.10 17.60 -19.08
CA HIS A 369 -2.89 16.42 -19.49
C HIS A 369 -4.34 16.45 -19.00
N TYR A 370 -4.59 17.11 -17.86
CA TYR A 370 -5.89 17.18 -17.20
C TYR A 370 -6.29 18.63 -16.85
N PRO A 371 -6.42 19.52 -17.85
CA PRO A 371 -6.75 20.91 -17.60
C PRO A 371 -8.11 21.04 -16.88
N GLY A 372 -8.12 21.73 -15.74
CA GLY A 372 -9.34 21.96 -14.96
C GLY A 372 -9.73 20.81 -14.02
N CYS A 373 -8.95 19.74 -13.94
CA CYS A 373 -9.22 18.59 -13.07
C CYS A 373 -8.50 18.66 -11.71
N CYS A 374 -7.95 19.81 -11.33
CA CYS A 374 -7.09 19.93 -10.15
C CYS A 374 -7.77 19.55 -8.82
N GLU A 375 -9.10 19.61 -8.74
CA GLU A 375 -9.89 19.20 -7.57
C GLU A 375 -9.86 17.68 -7.33
N TRP A 376 -9.36 16.89 -8.29
CA TRP A 376 -9.27 15.45 -8.15
C TRP A 376 -8.33 15.01 -7.02
N THR A 377 -7.26 15.77 -6.80
CA THR A 377 -6.38 15.63 -5.64
C THR A 377 -6.80 16.66 -4.61
N THR A 378 -7.52 16.25 -3.56
CA THR A 378 -8.08 17.18 -2.57
C THR A 378 -7.02 17.87 -1.72
N HIS A 379 -5.94 17.15 -1.40
CA HIS A 379 -4.81 17.64 -0.61
C HIS A 379 -3.56 16.83 -0.91
N TYR A 380 -2.40 17.42 -0.61
CA TYR A 380 -1.13 16.68 -0.59
C TYR A 380 -1.08 15.75 0.63
N TRP A 381 -0.54 14.55 0.45
CA TRP A 381 -0.27 13.65 1.57
C TRP A 381 0.82 14.27 2.45
N MET A 382 0.52 14.50 3.73
CA MET A 382 1.46 15.11 4.68
C MET A 382 1.53 14.32 6.00
N PRO A 383 2.73 14.19 6.61
CA PRO A 383 2.87 13.57 7.92
C PRO A 383 2.13 14.40 8.98
N ARG A 384 1.53 13.73 9.96
CA ARG A 384 0.99 14.41 11.14
C ARG A 384 2.10 14.72 12.15
N TRP A 385 1.85 15.75 12.96
CA TRP A 385 2.68 16.17 14.10
C TRP A 385 4.07 16.69 13.76
N ILE A 386 4.39 16.84 12.47
CA ILE A 386 5.64 17.44 12.01
C ILE A 386 5.30 18.57 11.05
N LYS A 387 5.88 19.75 11.28
CA LYS A 387 5.79 20.86 10.34
C LYS A 387 6.75 20.57 9.18
N ALA A 388 6.19 20.09 8.08
CA ALA A 388 6.95 19.75 6.88
C ALA A 388 6.39 20.48 5.67
N THR A 389 7.27 20.81 4.72
CA THR A 389 6.90 21.33 3.39
C THR A 389 6.97 20.23 2.33
N ASP A 390 7.66 19.14 2.64
CA ASP A 390 7.75 17.93 1.82
C ASP A 390 7.55 16.72 2.74
N PRO A 391 6.61 15.84 2.39
CA PRO A 391 6.24 14.69 3.22
C PRO A 391 7.17 13.48 3.08
N SER A 392 8.17 13.52 2.19
CA SER A 392 9.10 12.43 1.96
C SER A 392 9.86 12.07 3.23
N ALA A 393 10.04 10.77 3.47
CA ALA A 393 10.88 10.31 4.58
C ALA A 393 12.28 10.96 4.56
N ARG A 394 12.80 11.29 3.36
CA ARG A 394 14.12 11.92 3.17
C ARG A 394 14.21 13.37 3.67
N THR A 395 13.12 14.12 3.65
CA THR A 395 13.10 15.53 4.05
C THR A 395 12.78 15.71 5.53
N LEU A 396 12.35 14.63 6.20
CA LEU A 396 11.96 14.64 7.61
C LEU A 396 13.14 14.19 8.48
N SER A 397 13.53 15.04 9.44
CA SER A 397 14.66 14.78 10.33
C SER A 397 14.55 13.50 11.17
N ILE A 398 13.33 13.03 11.42
CA ILE A 398 13.04 11.83 12.21
C ILE A 398 13.46 10.51 11.56
N TYR A 399 13.73 10.49 10.25
CA TYR A 399 14.20 9.30 9.53
C TYR A 399 15.72 9.31 9.31
N LYS A 400 16.44 10.34 9.77
CA LYS A 400 17.90 10.34 9.77
C LYS A 400 18.42 9.42 10.89
N PRO A 401 19.44 8.58 10.63
CA PRO A 401 20.08 7.80 11.68
C PRO A 401 20.64 8.70 12.79
N GLU A 402 20.64 8.24 14.04
CA GLU A 402 21.15 9.01 15.20
C GLU A 402 22.61 9.48 15.07
N LYS A 403 23.39 8.96 14.11
CA LYS A 403 24.75 9.44 13.81
C LYS A 403 24.78 10.77 13.05
N ASP A 404 23.65 11.22 12.51
CA ASP A 404 23.51 12.44 11.70
C ASP A 404 22.55 13.49 12.32
N GLN A 405 22.16 13.31 13.60
CA GLN A 405 21.49 14.30 14.45
C GLN A 405 22.48 14.85 15.46
#